data_AF-A0AAW8AP44-F1
#
_entry.id   AF-A0AAW8AP44-F1
#
_cell.length_a   1.000
_cell.length_b   1.000
_cell.length_c   1.000
_cell.angle_alpha   90.00
_cell.angle_beta   90.00
_cell.angle_gamma   90.00
#
_symmetry.space_group_name_H-M   'P 1'
#
loop_
_entity.id
_entity.type
_entity.pdbx_description
1 polymer ?
#
loop_
_entity_poly.entity_id
_entity_poly.type
_entity_poly.pdbx_seq_one_letter_code
_entity_poly.pdbx_strand_id
1 'polypeptide(L)'
;SYLQQMALSFIALRLNVSPEIVDASHQALLQYIRPGAQNQMKVILAEEAKLIKKDNVNSAFFQTSVRVWPQYGRVEIRGIRKTWIGNSEP
;
A
#
# COMPACT_ATOMS: atom_id res chain seq x y z
N SER A 1 5.79 -5.60 -17.63
CA SER A 1 7.27 -5.62 -17.42
C SER A 1 7.58 -5.86 -15.94
N TYR A 2 8.82 -6.20 -15.57
CA TYR A 2 9.21 -6.38 -14.16
C TYR A 2 8.90 -5.14 -13.30
N LEU A 3 9.28 -3.96 -13.78
CA LEU A 3 9.03 -2.69 -13.08
C LEU A 3 7.54 -2.47 -12.78
N GLN A 4 6.67 -2.81 -13.73
CA GLN A 4 5.22 -2.74 -13.54
C GLN A 4 4.73 -3.72 -12.47
N GLN A 5 5.19 -4.97 -12.49
CA GLN A 5 4.78 -5.99 -11.51
C GLN A 5 5.21 -5.58 -10.11
N MET A 6 6.43 -5.09 -9.94
CA MET A 6 6.91 -4.57 -8.65
C MET A 6 6.05 -3.41 -8.14
N ALA A 7 5.73 -2.43 -9.00
CA ALA A 7 4.90 -1.31 -8.61
C ALA A 7 3.48 -1.73 -8.21
N LEU A 8 2.87 -2.69 -8.92
CA LEU A 8 1.57 -3.24 -8.56
C LEU A 8 1.61 -3.97 -7.21
N SER A 9 2.66 -4.74 -6.95
CA SER A 9 2.88 -5.39 -5.65
C SER A 9 2.99 -4.36 -4.52
N PHE A 10 3.72 -3.25 -4.73
CA PHE A 10 3.85 -2.20 -3.73
C PHE A 10 2.51 -1.53 -3.43
N ILE A 11 1.69 -1.26 -4.45
CA ILE A 11 0.35 -0.71 -4.26
C ILE A 11 -0.55 -1.67 -3.47
N ALA A 12 -0.50 -2.97 -3.76
CA ALA A 12 -1.26 -3.96 -3.00
C ALA A 12 -0.84 -4.00 -1.53
N LEU A 13 0.46 -4.07 -1.24
CA LEU A 13 1.00 -4.07 0.13
C LEU A 13 0.65 -2.79 0.91
N ARG A 14 0.40 -1.68 0.19
CA ARG A 14 0.15 -0.38 0.80
C ARG A 14 -1.33 -0.05 0.98
N LEU A 15 -2.18 -0.46 0.04
CA LEU A 15 -3.55 0.02 -0.10
C LEU A 15 -4.61 -1.09 -0.06
N ASN A 16 -4.21 -2.36 -0.11
CA ASN A 16 -5.11 -3.51 0.05
C ASN A 16 -4.86 -4.13 1.43
N VAL A 17 -5.43 -3.50 2.46
CA VAL A 17 -5.15 -3.84 3.86
C VAL A 17 -6.43 -3.93 4.69
N SER A 18 -6.38 -4.79 5.70
CA SER A 18 -7.38 -4.98 6.74
C SER A 18 -6.67 -4.97 8.12
N PRO A 19 -7.40 -4.93 9.24
CA PRO A 19 -6.79 -5.01 10.57
C PRO A 19 -5.90 -6.25 10.78
N GLU A 20 -6.26 -7.37 10.14
CA GLU A 20 -5.56 -8.65 10.26
C GLU A 20 -4.22 -8.67 9.53
N ILE A 21 -4.13 -7.99 8.37
CA ILE A 21 -2.96 -8.10 7.49
C ILE A 21 -2.09 -6.84 7.44
N VAL A 22 -2.56 -5.70 7.95
CA VAL A 22 -1.88 -4.40 7.76
C VAL A 22 -0.42 -4.40 8.23
N ASP A 23 -0.11 -5.04 9.36
CA ASP A 23 1.27 -5.08 9.87
C ASP A 23 2.19 -5.85 8.91
N ALA A 24 1.78 -7.04 8.49
CA ALA A 24 2.57 -7.90 7.62
C ALA A 24 2.76 -7.24 6.24
N SER A 25 1.70 -6.65 5.69
CA SER A 25 1.76 -5.94 4.42
C SER A 25 2.69 -4.72 4.48
N HIS A 26 2.58 -3.91 5.54
CA HIS A 26 3.44 -2.74 5.74
C HIS A 26 4.91 -3.15 6.00
N GLN A 27 5.16 -4.22 6.77
CA GLN A 27 6.50 -4.74 7.00
C GLN A 27 7.14 -5.25 5.70
N ALA A 28 6.39 -5.96 4.85
CA ALA A 28 6.88 -6.39 3.54
C ALA A 28 7.20 -5.20 2.64
N LEU A 29 6.35 -4.16 2.61
CA LEU A 29 6.61 -2.94 1.84
C LEU A 29 7.90 -2.24 2.28
N LEU A 30 8.15 -2.18 3.60
CA LEU A 30 9.32 -1.50 4.16
C LEU A 30 10.65 -2.07 3.64
N GLN A 31 10.70 -3.36 3.29
CA GLN A 31 11.91 -4.01 2.75
C GLN A 31 12.35 -3.42 1.40
N TYR A 32 11.44 -2.80 0.66
CA TYR A 32 11.72 -2.22 -0.66
C TYR A 32 12.01 -0.71 -0.61
N ILE A 33 11.92 -0.10 0.56
CA ILE A 33 12.17 1.33 0.74
C ILE A 33 13.66 1.55 0.94
N ARG A 34 14.20 2.58 0.27
CA ARG A 34 15.61 2.98 0.39
C ARG A 34 16.01 3.15 1.87
N PRO A 35 17.18 2.65 2.31
CA PRO A 35 17.57 2.66 3.73
C PRO A 35 17.43 4.03 4.42
N GLY A 36 17.85 5.12 3.75
CA GLY A 36 17.76 6.48 4.29
C GLY A 36 16.34 7.01 4.53
N ALA A 37 15.29 6.33 4.05
CA ALA A 37 13.89 6.70 4.27
C ALA A 37 13.12 5.66 5.11
N GLN A 38 13.72 4.52 5.44
CA GLN A 38 13.02 3.43 6.14
C GLN A 38 12.54 3.86 7.53
N ASN A 39 13.36 4.56 8.32
CA ASN A 39 12.97 4.99 9.67
C ASN A 39 11.75 5.91 9.65
N GLN A 40 11.73 6.89 8.74
CA GLN A 40 10.59 7.77 8.57
C GLN A 40 9.36 6.99 8.12
N MET A 41 9.50 6.10 7.14
CA MET A 41 8.35 5.32 6.68
C MET A 41 7.82 4.37 7.74
N LYS A 42 8.69 3.76 8.55
CA LYS A 42 8.28 2.87 9.64
C LYS A 42 7.32 3.57 10.61
N VAL A 43 7.59 4.83 10.95
CA VAL A 43 6.70 5.63 11.80
C VAL A 43 5.35 5.84 11.12
N ILE A 44 5.34 6.30 9.86
CA ILE A 44 4.11 6.53 9.08
C ILE A 44 3.26 5.27 8.99
N LEU A 45 3.86 4.13 8.62
CA LEU A 45 3.16 2.87 8.45
C LEU A 45 2.62 2.31 9.77
N ALA A 46 3.31 2.56 10.89
CA ALA A 46 2.86 2.15 12.22
C ALA A 46 1.67 2.98 12.71
N GLU A 47 1.69 4.30 12.48
CA GLU A 47 0.56 5.18 12.80
C GLU A 47 -0.69 4.80 12.00
N GLU A 48 -0.52 4.50 10.72
CA GLU A 48 -1.64 4.04 9.87
C GLU A 48 -2.18 2.69 10.30
N ALA A 49 -1.30 1.72 10.59
CA ALA A 49 -1.74 0.40 11.08
C ALA A 49 -2.53 0.51 12.38
N LYS A 50 -2.14 1.43 13.27
CA LYS A 50 -2.88 1.72 14.50
C LYS A 50 -4.30 2.23 14.22
N LEU A 51 -4.45 3.16 13.27
CA LEU A 51 -5.77 3.68 12.89
C LEU A 51 -6.63 2.61 12.21
N ILE A 52 -6.04 1.84 11.29
CA ILE A 52 -6.73 0.76 10.58
C ILE A 52 -7.31 -0.26 11.57
N LYS A 53 -6.52 -0.67 12.57
CA LYS A 53 -6.99 -1.61 13.60
C LYS A 53 -8.00 -1.01 14.56
N LYS A 54 -7.76 0.23 14.99
CA LYS A 54 -8.64 0.92 15.94
C LYS A 54 -10.05 1.08 15.37
N ASP A 55 -10.15 1.48 14.10
CA ASP A 55 -11.43 1.84 13.48
C ASP A 55 -12.00 0.69 12.64
N ASN A 56 -11.41 -0.51 12.73
CA ASN A 56 -11.76 -1.71 11.95
C ASN A 56 -11.89 -1.39 10.45
N VAL A 57 -10.81 -0.89 9.86
CA VAL A 57 -10.80 -0.38 8.49
C VAL A 57 -10.36 -1.46 7.50
N ASN A 58 -11.22 -1.76 6.54
CA ASN A 58 -10.87 -2.53 5.35
C ASN A 58 -10.65 -1.59 4.17
N SER A 59 -9.69 -1.90 3.31
CA SER A 59 -9.44 -1.10 2.10
C SER A 59 -8.97 -1.92 0.92
N ALA A 60 -9.37 -1.47 -0.27
CA ALA A 60 -8.95 -2.05 -1.53
C ALA A 60 -8.76 -0.95 -2.58
N PHE A 61 -7.71 -1.10 -3.38
CA PHE A 61 -7.38 -0.21 -4.48
C PHE A 61 -7.76 -0.83 -5.82
N PHE A 62 -8.64 -0.15 -6.54
CA PHE A 62 -9.12 -0.53 -7.86
C PHE A 62 -8.39 0.29 -8.91
N GLN A 63 -7.37 -0.30 -9.53
CA GLN A 63 -6.59 0.34 -10.58
C GLN A 63 -7.46 0.64 -11.82
N THR A 64 -7.27 1.81 -12.42
CA THR A 64 -7.92 2.24 -13.67
C THR A 64 -6.91 2.44 -14.81
N SER A 65 -5.65 2.71 -14.50
CA SER A 65 -4.60 2.78 -15.53
C SER A 65 -3.22 2.52 -14.94
N VAL A 66 -2.33 1.96 -15.76
CA VAL A 66 -0.92 1.76 -15.43
C VAL A 66 -0.08 2.23 -16.60
N ARG A 67 0.87 3.13 -16.33
CA ARG A 67 1.83 3.63 -17.33
C ARG A 67 3.24 3.45 -16.83
N VAL A 68 4.07 2.78 -17.62
CA VAL A 68 5.46 2.51 -17.30
C VAL A 68 6.34 3.47 -18.08
N TRP A 69 7.30 4.07 -17.39
CA TRP A 69 8.32 4.93 -17.98
C TRP A 69 9.71 4.36 -17.65
N PRO A 70 10.18 3.34 -18.41
CA PRO A 70 11.39 2.60 -18.07
C PRO A 70 12.64 3.48 -17.99
N GLN A 71 12.77 4.45 -18.89
CA GLN A 71 13.90 5.39 -18.93
C GLN A 71 14.01 6.26 -17.66
N TYR A 72 12.94 6.37 -16.88
CA TYR A 72 12.91 7.12 -15.62
C TYR A 72 12.76 6.21 -14.40
N GLY A 73 12.78 4.89 -14.57
CA GLY A 73 12.54 3.93 -13.48
C GLY A 73 11.19 4.15 -12.78
N ARG A 74 10.18 4.66 -13.49
CA ARG A 74 8.91 5.12 -12.90
C ARG A 74 7.72 4.31 -13.42
N VAL A 75 6.78 4.04 -12.52
CA VAL A 75 5.44 3.56 -12.88
C VAL A 75 4.43 4.53 -12.30
N GLU A 76 3.52 5.00 -13.14
CA GLU A 76 2.35 5.76 -12.74
C GLU A 76 1.16 4.81 -12.68
N ILE A 77 0.48 4.78 -11.54
CA ILE A 77 -0.72 3.96 -11.32
C ILE A 77 -1.83 4.90 -10.90
N ARG A 78 -2.97 4.81 -11.58
CA ARG A 78 -4.21 5.52 -11.21
C ARG A 78 -5.27 4.52 -10.81
N GLY A 79 -6.17 4.93 -9.94
CA GLY A 79 -7.24 4.09 -9.44
C GLY A 79 -8.04 4.75 -8.33
N ILE A 80 -8.98 4.00 -7.78
CA ILE A 80 -9.86 4.43 -6.69
C ILE A 80 -9.55 3.56 -5.49
N ARG A 81 -9.24 4.17 -4.34
CA ARG A 81 -9.20 3.47 -3.06
C ARG A 81 -10.60 3.47 -2.44
N LYS A 82 -11.17 2.30 -2.23
CA LYS A 82 -12.36 2.13 -1.39
C LYS A 82 -11.92 1.77 0.02
N THR A 83 -12.65 2.30 0.98
CA THR A 83 -12.42 2.09 2.40
C THR A 83 -13.75 1.84 3.07
N TRP A 84 -13.79 0.80 3.87
CA TRP A 84 -14.94 0.42 4.68
C TRP A 84 -14.54 0.48 6.16
N ILE A 85 -15.39 1.05 7.00
CA ILE A 85 -15.10 1.31 8.41
C ILE A 85 -16.14 0.58 9.27
N GLY A 86 -15.70 -0.12 10.32
CA GLY A 86 -16.57 -0.94 11.16
C GLY A 86 -16.98 -2.26 10.51
N ASN A 87 -18.15 -2.81 10.88
CA ASN A 87 -18.68 -4.06 10.30
C ASN A 87 -19.26 -3.89 8.88
N SER A 88 -18.91 -2.80 8.20
CA SER A 88 -19.29 -2.57 6.82
C SER A 88 -18.40 -3.46 5.96
N GLU A 89 -18.84 -4.67 5.64
CA GLU A 89 -18.11 -5.54 4.71
C GLU A 89 -18.19 -4.98 3.26
N PRO A 90 -17.20 -5.27 2.40
CA PRO A 90 -17.22 -4.94 0.98
C PRO A 90 -18.42 -5.45 0.18
#